data_AF-A0A7G1IEN3-F1
#
_entry.id   AF-A0A7G1IEN3-F1
#
_cell.length_a   1.000
_cell.length_b   1.000
_cell.length_c   1.000
_cell.angle_alpha   90.00
_cell.angle_beta   90.00
_cell.angle_gamma   90.00
#
_symmetry.space_group_name_H-M   'P 1'
#
loop_
_entity.id
_entity.type
_entity.pdbx_description
1 polymer ?
#
loop_
_entity_poly.entity_id
_entity_poly.type
_entity_poly.pdbx_seq_one_letter_code
_entity_poly.pdbx_strand_id
1 'polypeptide(L)' 'MGKVGRVHVLVTDAAGAVGRLVARQLIAAGHTVSGIARYRHPALDAGVDFVCASLRDLCCWS' A
#
# COMPACT_ATOMS: atom_id res chain seq x y z
N MET A 1 -25.30 14.06 1.93
CA MET A 1 -23.97 13.41 1.96
C MET A 1 -23.79 12.63 0.66
N GLY A 2 -22.83 13.02 -0.19
CA GLY A 2 -22.50 12.22 -1.38
C GLY A 2 -21.86 10.88 -0.98
N LYS A 3 -22.14 9.81 -1.72
CA LYS A 3 -21.51 8.50 -1.52
C LYS A 3 -20.05 8.61 -1.93
N VAL A 4 -19.11 8.39 -1.01
CA VAL A 4 -17.71 8.16 -1.38
C VAL A 4 -17.62 6.72 -1.90
N GLY A 5 -17.25 6.55 -3.16
CA GLY A 5 -17.09 5.23 -3.77
C GLY A 5 -15.88 4.50 -3.19
N ARG A 6 -15.98 3.18 -3.03
CA ARG A 6 -14.82 2.33 -2.70
C ARG A 6 -13.93 2.19 -3.94
N VAL A 7 -12.61 2.30 -3.74
CA VAL A 7 -11.60 2.04 -4.77
C VAL A 7 -10.55 1.05 -4.26
N HIS A 8 -9.78 0.51 -5.21
CA HIS A 8 -8.54 -0.21 -4.93
C HIS A 8 -7.36 0.71 -5.21
N VAL A 9 -6.43 0.83 -4.26
CA VAL A 9 -5.25 1.68 -4.38
C VAL A 9 -3.98 0.87 -4.20
N LEU A 10 -3.03 1.02 -5.12
CA LEU A 10 -1.66 0.55 -4.94
C LEU A 10 -0.82 1.66 -4.30
N VAL A 11 -0.21 1.38 -3.16
CA VAL A 11 0.72 2.29 -2.47
C VAL A 11 2.15 1.82 -2.72
N THR A 12 2.95 2.67 -3.34
CA THR A 12 4.38 2.45 -3.55
C THR A 12 5.16 2.93 -2.32
N ASP A 13 6.25 2.23 -1.99
CA ASP A 13 6.96 2.39 -0.71
C ASP A 13 6.02 2.32 0.51
N ALA A 14 5.08 1.35 0.50
CA ALA A 14 4.06 1.20 1.53
C ALA A 14 4.62 1.03 2.96
N ALA A 15 5.85 0.55 3.09
CA ALA A 15 6.55 0.41 4.37
C ALA A 15 7.16 1.73 4.87
N GLY A 16 7.33 2.74 4.02
CA GLY A 16 7.83 4.07 4.36
C GLY A 16 6.85 4.87 5.22
N ALA A 17 7.34 5.94 5.86
CA ALA A 17 6.54 6.70 6.83
C ALA A 17 5.23 7.24 6.22
N VAL A 18 5.30 7.83 5.04
CA VAL A 18 4.13 8.37 4.32
C VAL A 18 3.23 7.24 3.82
N GLY A 19 3.81 6.19 3.22
CA GLY A 19 3.05 5.04 2.71
C GLY A 19 2.21 4.38 3.81
N ARG A 20 2.76 4.20 5.00
CA ARG A 20 2.02 3.64 6.15
C ARG A 20 0.87 4.54 6.60
N LEU A 21 1.08 5.86 6.62
CA LEU A 21 0.05 6.81 7.05
C LEU A 21 -1.10 6.84 6.02
N VAL A 22 -0.77 6.93 4.73
CA VAL A 22 -1.76 6.93 3.65
C VAL A 22 -2.54 5.61 3.60
N ALA A 23 -1.86 4.47 3.72
CA ALA A 23 -2.51 3.16 3.74
C ALA A 23 -3.54 3.04 4.86
N ARG A 24 -3.19 3.46 6.09
CA ARG A 24 -4.10 3.49 7.24
C ARG A 24 -5.34 4.34 6.96
N GLN A 25 -5.16 5.53 6.38
CA GLN A 25 -6.26 6.44 6.08
C GLN A 25 -7.18 5.88 4.98
N LEU A 26 -6.62 5.30 3.92
CA LEU A 26 -7.40 4.67 2.85
C LEU A 26 -8.24 3.50 3.36
N ILE A 27 -7.66 2.65 4.20
CA ILE A 27 -8.37 1.52 4.84
C ILE A 27 -9.47 2.04 5.77
N ALA A 28 -9.18 3.04 6.61
CA ALA A 28 -10.16 3.66 7.49
C ALA A 28 -11.32 4.32 6.72
N ALA A 29 -11.06 4.83 5.51
CA ALA A 29 -12.07 5.37 4.61
C ALA A 29 -12.88 4.27 3.86
N GLY A 30 -12.54 2.99 4.04
CA GLY A 30 -13.24 1.86 3.43
C GLY A 30 -12.75 1.48 2.04
N HIS A 31 -11.58 1.98 1.63
CA HIS A 31 -10.88 1.55 0.41
C HIS A 31 -10.06 0.27 0.66
N THR A 32 -9.78 -0.47 -0.40
CA THR A 32 -8.85 -1.62 -0.35
C THR A 32 -7.47 -1.17 -0.78
N VAL A 33 -6.42 -1.65 -0.12
CA VAL A 33 -5.05 -1.22 -0.36
C VAL A 33 -4.13 -2.41 -0.63
N SER A 34 -3.41 -2.35 -1.73
CA SER A 34 -2.23 -3.18 -1.99
C SER A 34 -0.97 -2.35 -1.76
N GLY A 35 0.09 -2.97 -1.25
CA GLY A 35 1.34 -2.29 -0.92
C GLY A 35 2.56 -2.99 -1.47
N ILE A 36 3.51 -2.21 -2.01
CA ILE A 36 4.83 -2.70 -2.39
C ILE A 36 5.92 -1.88 -1.72
N ALA A 37 6.90 -2.55 -1.12
CA ALA A 37 8.12 -1.93 -0.61
C ALA A 37 9.26 -2.94 -0.51
N ARG A 38 10.50 -2.44 -0.42
CA ARG A 38 11.72 -3.26 -0.37
C ARG A 38 11.90 -4.07 0.93
N TYR A 39 11.10 -3.77 1.95
CA TYR A 39 11.12 -4.46 3.23
C TYR A 39 9.74 -4.33 3.89
N ARG A 40 9.42 -5.23 4.83
CA ARG A 40 8.22 -5.13 5.65
C ARG A 40 8.52 -4.36 6.93
N HIS A 41 7.78 -3.29 7.21
CA HIS A 41 7.89 -2.54 8.46
C HIS A 41 6.90 -3.09 9.51
N PRO A 42 7.27 -3.27 10.79
CA PRO A 42 6.37 -3.80 11.83
C PRO A 42 5.08 -2.99 12.02
N ALA A 43 5.16 -1.68 11.81
CA ALA A 43 4.02 -0.76 11.89
C ALA A 43 3.15 -0.67 10.62
N LEU A 44 3.38 -1.51 9.61
CA LEU A 44 2.51 -1.58 8.43
C LEU A 44 1.11 -2.06 8.85
N ASP A 45 0.06 -1.45 8.32
CA ASP A 45 -1.32 -1.83 8.64
C ASP A 45 -1.60 -3.26 8.14
N ALA A 46 -2.25 -4.08 8.97
CA ALA A 46 -2.53 -5.48 8.66
C ALA A 46 -3.57 -5.66 7.54
N GLY A 47 -4.36 -4.61 7.24
CA GLY A 47 -5.30 -4.60 6.13
C GLY A 47 -4.66 -4.35 4.75
N VAL A 48 -3.35 -4.15 4.68
CA VAL A 48 -2.62 -4.01 3.40
C VAL A 48 -2.29 -5.40 2.85
N ASP A 49 -2.72 -5.68 1.62
CA ASP A 49 -2.20 -6.80 0.84
C ASP A 49 -0.78 -6.46 0.37
N PHE A 50 0.24 -7.01 1.03
CA PHE A 50 1.62 -6.51 0.95
C PHE A 50 2.56 -7.49 0.26
N VAL A 51 3.25 -6.99 -0.76
CA VAL A 51 4.35 -7.68 -1.44
C VAL A 51 5.67 -6.98 -1.11
N CYS A 52 6.63 -7.76 -0.62
CA CYS A 52 8.00 -7.28 -0.42
C CYS A 52 8.76 -7.38 -1.76
N ALA A 53 8.89 -6.27 -2.47
CA ALA A 53 9.58 -6.20 -3.75
C ALA A 53 10.09 -4.78 -4.04
N SER A 54 11.05 -4.68 -4.96
CA SER A 54 11.60 -3.42 -5.45
C SER A 54 10.96 -3.07 -6.80
N LEU A 55 10.41 -1.87 -6.92
CA LEU A 55 9.96 -1.34 -8.22
C LEU A 55 11.11 -1.02 -9.18
N ARG A 56 12.36 -1.00 -8.69
CA ARG A 56 13.54 -0.72 -9.52
C ARG A 56 14.10 -1.98 -10.18
N ASP A 57 13.65 -3.16 -9.77
CA ASP A 57 14.20 -4.44 -10.24
C ASP A 57 13.45 -4.93 -11.51
N LEU A 58 13.11 -3.98 -12.39
CA LEU A 58 12.37 -4.22 -13.64
C LEU A 58 13.16 -5.06 -14.66
N CYS A 59 14.45 -5.32 -14.43
CA CYS A 59 15.33 -6.01 -15.40
C CYS A 59 15.25 -7.54 -15.40
N CYS A 60 14.61 -8.20 -14.43
CA CYS A 60 14.59 -9.67 -14.38
C CYS A 60 13.28 -10.30 -14.90
N TRP A 61 12.40 -9.52 -15.54
CA TRP A 61 11.20 -10.04 -16.21
C TRP A 61 11.42 -10.14 -17.73
N SER A 62 12.51 -10.78 -18.15
CA SER A 62 12.74 -11.20 -19.55
C SER A 62 12.86 -12.71 -19.62
#